data_AF-A0A1C6C7J7-F1
#
_entry.id   AF-A0A1C6C7J7-F1
#
_cell.length_a   1.000
_cell.length_b   1.000
_cell.length_c   1.000
_cell.angle_alpha   90.00
_cell.angle_beta   90.00
_cell.angle_gamma   90.00
#
_symmetry.space_group_name_H-M   'P 1'
#
loop_
_entity.id
_entity.type
_entity.pdbx_description
1 polymer ?
#
loop_
_entity_poly.entity_id
_entity_poly.type
_entity_poly.pdbx_seq_one_letter_code
_entity_poly.pdbx_strand_id
1 'polypeptide(L)'
;MLSAMETAGKENMPEDAERKGLGTPATRAGILEKLVSAGFLERKKSRKTVQLLPSHDAVSLITVLPEQLQSPLLTAEWEYRLGEIERGQLAPEEFLDGISTMLKDLVGTYQVIKGTEYLFTPPREVVGKCPRCGGEVAELQKGFFCQNDSCKFAIWKNNKWWAAKKKQPTKAVVSALLNDGRVRVTGLYSEKTGKTYDATVVLEDDGQYANFKLEFDRRKGGSR
;
A
#
# COMPACT_ATOMS: atom_id res chain seq x y z
N MET A 1 23.14 0.73 -10.74
CA MET A 1 22.12 1.80 -10.86
C MET A 1 22.72 3.10 -11.36
N LEU A 2 23.76 3.67 -10.70
CA LEU A 2 24.41 4.92 -11.18
C LEU A 2 24.93 4.83 -12.63
N SER A 3 25.62 3.74 -12.99
CA SER A 3 26.08 3.51 -14.38
C SER A 3 24.90 3.41 -15.37
N ALA A 4 23.76 2.84 -14.97
CA ALA A 4 22.58 2.78 -15.83
C ALA A 4 21.96 4.17 -16.06
N MET A 5 21.96 5.04 -15.04
CA MET A 5 21.52 6.44 -15.19
C MET A 5 22.44 7.22 -16.13
N GLU A 6 23.74 6.94 -16.11
CA GLU A 6 24.73 7.60 -16.98
C GLU A 6 24.58 7.23 -18.46
N THR A 7 24.14 6.02 -18.77
CA THR A 7 24.02 5.53 -20.15
C THR A 7 22.58 5.54 -20.68
N ALA A 8 21.61 5.91 -19.86
CA ALA A 8 20.20 5.92 -20.24
C ALA A 8 19.94 6.86 -21.42
N GLY A 9 19.31 6.36 -22.48
CA GLY A 9 19.01 7.13 -23.69
C GLY A 9 20.23 7.48 -24.56
N LYS A 10 21.45 7.06 -24.18
CA LYS A 10 22.71 7.43 -24.84
C LYS A 10 22.76 7.12 -26.34
N GLU A 11 22.15 6.02 -26.76
CA GLU A 11 22.17 5.52 -28.15
C GLU A 11 21.33 6.39 -29.10
N ASN A 12 20.42 7.20 -28.58
CA ASN A 12 19.52 8.05 -29.37
C ASN A 12 19.95 9.52 -29.38
N MET A 13 21.15 9.82 -28.87
CA MET A 13 21.68 11.19 -28.78
C MET A 13 22.80 11.38 -29.80
N PRO A 14 22.98 12.61 -30.34
CA PRO A 14 24.13 12.93 -31.19
C PRO A 14 25.46 12.51 -30.55
N GLU A 15 26.41 12.05 -31.36
CA GLU A 15 27.72 11.59 -30.85
C GLU A 15 28.48 12.68 -30.10
N ASP A 16 28.28 13.93 -30.50
CA ASP A 16 28.86 15.16 -29.96
C ASP A 16 28.10 15.74 -28.75
N ALA A 17 26.99 15.14 -28.34
CA ALA A 17 26.26 15.61 -27.15
C ALA A 17 27.14 15.51 -25.89
N GLU A 18 27.52 16.66 -25.32
CA GLU A 18 28.39 16.75 -24.13
C GLU A 18 27.79 16.08 -22.88
N ARG A 19 26.46 16.06 -22.78
CA ARG A 19 25.73 15.40 -21.69
C ARG A 19 24.88 14.26 -22.23
N LYS A 20 25.18 13.05 -21.76
CA LYS A 20 24.45 11.82 -22.06
C LYS A 20 23.97 11.21 -20.74
N GLY A 21 22.77 10.61 -20.74
CA GLY A 21 22.19 10.02 -19.54
C GLY A 21 21.26 10.95 -18.75
N LEU A 22 20.75 10.43 -17.64
CA LEU A 22 19.84 11.10 -16.72
C LEU A 22 20.62 11.89 -15.66
N GLY A 23 20.44 13.21 -15.68
CA GLY A 23 21.01 14.14 -14.72
C GLY A 23 22.55 14.19 -14.72
N THR A 24 23.09 14.99 -13.83
CA THR A 24 24.55 15.20 -13.70
C THR A 24 25.14 14.28 -12.62
N PRO A 25 26.47 14.01 -12.64
CA PRO A 25 27.11 13.21 -11.60
C PRO A 25 26.81 13.69 -10.17
N ALA A 26 26.67 15.02 -9.99
CA ALA A 26 26.36 15.64 -8.70
C ALA A 26 24.93 15.36 -8.19
N THR A 27 23.97 15.09 -9.08
CA THR A 27 22.55 14.94 -8.68
C THR A 27 22.08 13.50 -8.61
N ARG A 28 22.71 12.57 -9.33
CA ARG A 28 22.28 11.15 -9.42
C ARG A 28 22.18 10.46 -8.05
N ALA A 29 23.21 10.59 -7.22
CA ALA A 29 23.20 10.01 -5.88
C ALA A 29 22.07 10.61 -5.02
N GLY A 30 21.89 11.94 -5.08
CA GLY A 30 20.81 12.62 -4.37
C GLY A 30 19.41 12.20 -4.83
N ILE A 31 19.21 11.91 -6.11
CA ILE A 31 17.93 11.39 -6.64
C ILE A 31 17.64 10.01 -6.06
N LEU A 32 18.63 9.11 -6.00
CA LEU A 32 18.45 7.79 -5.41
C LEU A 32 18.10 7.88 -3.91
N GLU A 33 18.76 8.76 -3.17
CA GLU A 33 18.43 9.02 -1.77
C GLU A 33 17.00 9.54 -1.60
N LYS A 34 16.56 10.46 -2.46
CA LYS A 34 15.19 10.99 -2.47
C LYS A 34 14.15 9.90 -2.73
N LEU A 35 14.41 9.01 -3.69
CA LEU A 35 13.52 7.88 -3.99
C LEU A 35 13.42 6.90 -2.82
N VAL A 36 14.52 6.68 -2.08
CA VAL A 36 14.50 5.88 -0.85
C VAL A 36 13.70 6.59 0.25
N SER A 37 13.96 7.88 0.50
CA SER A 37 13.26 8.62 1.55
C SER A 37 11.77 8.81 1.27
N ALA A 38 11.38 8.87 0.00
CA ALA A 38 10.00 8.95 -0.45
C ALA A 38 9.28 7.58 -0.44
N GLY A 39 9.98 6.48 -0.14
CA GLY A 39 9.40 5.14 -0.05
C GLY A 39 9.25 4.40 -1.39
N PHE A 40 9.84 4.91 -2.48
CA PHE A 40 9.80 4.25 -3.80
C PHE A 40 10.90 3.19 -3.98
N LEU A 41 12.00 3.31 -3.25
CA LEU A 41 13.10 2.33 -3.27
C LEU A 41 13.40 1.78 -1.88
N GLU A 42 13.63 0.47 -1.82
CA GLU A 42 14.07 -0.24 -0.63
C GLU A 42 15.51 -0.70 -0.77
N ARG A 43 16.30 -0.56 0.30
CA ARG A 43 17.65 -1.14 0.37
C ARG A 43 17.58 -2.55 0.94
N LYS A 44 17.83 -3.57 0.11
CA LYS A 44 18.03 -4.95 0.59
C LYS A 44 19.51 -5.29 0.60
N LYS A 45 20.01 -5.69 1.78
CA LYS A 45 21.35 -6.23 1.92
C LYS A 45 21.35 -7.70 1.50
N SER A 46 22.18 -8.04 0.51
CA SER A 46 22.47 -9.42 0.13
C SER A 46 23.96 -9.64 0.21
N ARG A 47 24.40 -10.43 1.20
CA ARG A 47 25.83 -10.65 1.53
C ARG A 47 26.59 -9.31 1.69
N LYS A 48 27.59 -9.05 0.84
CA LYS A 48 28.43 -7.84 0.84
C LYS A 48 27.89 -6.73 -0.08
N THR A 49 26.73 -6.91 -0.68
CA THR A 49 26.17 -5.98 -1.68
C THR A 49 24.84 -5.40 -1.18
N VAL A 50 24.66 -4.09 -1.36
CA VAL A 50 23.37 -3.43 -1.16
C VAL A 50 22.68 -3.35 -2.51
N GLN A 51 21.48 -3.90 -2.60
CA GLN A 51 20.62 -3.79 -3.78
C GLN A 51 19.51 -2.79 -3.49
N LEU A 52 19.19 -1.95 -4.48
CA LEU A 52 18.01 -1.10 -4.48
C LEU A 52 16.91 -1.85 -5.22
N LEU A 53 15.75 -2.02 -4.58
CA LEU A 53 14.59 -2.68 -5.16
C LEU A 53 13.40 -1.72 -5.14
N PRO A 54 12.53 -1.74 -6.16
CA PRO A 54 11.32 -0.94 -6.15
C PRO A 54 10.38 -1.42 -5.03
N SER A 55 9.74 -0.48 -4.34
CA SER A 55 8.63 -0.79 -3.45
C SER A 55 7.37 -1.12 -4.26
N HIS A 56 6.33 -1.61 -3.58
CA HIS A 56 5.01 -1.78 -4.20
C HIS A 56 4.51 -0.47 -4.83
N ASP A 57 4.60 0.65 -4.10
CA ASP A 57 4.11 1.94 -4.58
C ASP A 57 4.88 2.44 -5.82
N ALA A 58 6.18 2.12 -5.93
CA ALA A 58 6.96 2.43 -7.13
C ALA A 58 6.49 1.62 -8.35
N VAL A 59 6.25 0.32 -8.18
CA VAL A 59 5.73 -0.53 -9.26
C VAL A 59 4.34 -0.06 -9.67
N SER A 60 3.48 0.22 -8.70
CA SER A 60 2.13 0.75 -8.90
C SER A 60 2.13 2.07 -9.65
N LEU A 61 3.00 3.01 -9.26
CA LEU A 61 3.13 4.31 -9.92
C LEU A 61 3.61 4.17 -11.37
N ILE A 62 4.66 3.39 -11.60
CA ILE A 62 5.18 3.11 -12.96
C ILE A 62 4.10 2.46 -13.83
N THR A 63 3.23 1.63 -13.27
CA THR A 63 2.16 0.96 -14.03
C THR A 63 1.11 1.94 -14.56
N VAL A 64 0.90 3.07 -13.88
CA VAL A 64 -0.13 4.05 -14.25
C VAL A 64 0.39 5.29 -14.96
N LEU A 65 1.68 5.58 -14.87
CA LEU A 65 2.25 6.74 -15.52
C LEU A 65 2.19 6.61 -17.06
N PRO A 66 1.92 7.68 -17.81
CA PRO A 66 2.09 7.70 -19.26
C PRO A 66 3.50 7.27 -19.66
N GLU A 67 3.64 6.42 -20.68
CA GLU A 67 4.93 5.89 -21.17
C GLU A 67 5.94 7.00 -21.48
N GLN A 68 5.46 8.10 -22.06
CA GLN A 68 6.28 9.29 -22.36
C GLN A 68 7.02 9.83 -21.12
N LEU A 69 6.37 9.85 -19.94
CA LEU A 69 6.96 10.35 -18.70
C LEU A 69 7.95 9.36 -18.05
N GLN A 70 7.88 8.09 -18.43
CA GLN A 70 8.80 7.06 -17.96
C GLN A 70 10.06 6.98 -18.83
N SER A 71 10.03 7.60 -20.00
CA SER A 71 11.06 7.47 -21.01
C SER A 71 12.34 8.20 -20.61
N PRO A 72 13.48 7.49 -20.47
CA PRO A 72 14.75 8.16 -20.26
C PRO A 72 15.19 8.99 -21.47
N LEU A 73 14.66 8.70 -22.65
CA LEU A 73 14.93 9.46 -23.87
C LEU A 73 14.40 10.89 -23.76
N LEU A 74 13.19 11.07 -23.21
CA LEU A 74 12.60 12.40 -23.05
C LEU A 74 13.48 13.31 -22.18
N THR A 75 13.99 12.76 -21.07
CA THR A 75 14.91 13.51 -20.20
C THR A 75 16.24 13.79 -20.89
N ALA A 76 16.78 12.84 -21.66
CA ALA A 76 18.01 13.06 -22.41
C ALA A 76 17.81 14.20 -23.44
N GLU A 77 16.73 14.18 -24.20
CA GLU A 77 16.38 15.24 -25.15
C GLU A 77 16.28 16.62 -24.47
N TRP A 78 15.64 16.69 -23.29
CA TRP A 78 15.58 17.93 -22.52
C TRP A 78 16.96 18.43 -22.10
N GLU A 79 17.84 17.56 -21.61
CA GLU A 79 19.22 17.92 -21.26
C GLU A 79 19.99 18.45 -22.48
N TYR A 80 19.77 17.87 -23.66
CA TYR A 80 20.37 18.39 -24.90
C TYR A 80 19.84 19.78 -25.27
N ARG A 81 18.51 19.98 -25.22
CA ARG A 81 17.89 21.29 -25.50
C ARG A 81 18.30 22.36 -24.48
N LEU A 82 18.51 21.99 -23.22
CA LEU A 82 19.10 22.87 -22.21
C LEU A 82 20.53 23.27 -22.56
N GLY A 83 21.32 22.38 -23.15
CA GLY A 83 22.65 22.70 -23.67
C GLY A 83 22.61 23.65 -24.88
N GLU A 84 21.64 23.49 -25.78
CA GLU A 84 21.41 24.44 -26.89
C GLU A 84 21.04 25.84 -26.36
N ILE A 85 20.24 25.93 -25.29
CA ILE A 85 19.94 27.19 -24.61
C ILE A 85 21.21 27.82 -24.02
N GLU A 86 22.05 27.03 -23.34
CA GLU A 86 23.33 27.48 -22.78
C GLU A 86 24.26 28.05 -23.86
N ARG A 87 24.22 27.49 -25.07
CA ARG A 87 24.96 27.98 -26.25
C ARG A 87 24.27 29.11 -27.02
N GLY A 88 23.06 29.51 -26.64
CA GLY A 88 22.27 30.53 -27.33
C GLY A 88 21.70 30.08 -28.68
N GLN A 89 21.59 28.77 -28.93
CA GLN A 89 21.07 28.17 -30.15
C GLN A 89 19.56 27.91 -30.11
N LEU A 90 18.98 27.85 -28.91
CA LEU A 90 17.54 27.70 -28.68
C LEU A 90 17.04 28.79 -27.73
N ALA A 91 15.91 29.41 -28.06
CA ALA A 91 15.29 30.39 -27.17
C ALA A 91 14.67 29.68 -25.94
N PRO A 92 14.91 30.16 -24.70
CA PRO A 92 14.30 29.59 -23.50
C PRO A 92 12.77 29.52 -23.56
N GLU A 93 12.14 30.51 -24.18
CA GLU A 93 10.69 30.60 -24.35
C GLU A 93 10.16 29.45 -25.20
N GLU A 94 10.83 29.14 -26.32
CA GLU A 94 10.45 28.03 -27.20
C GLU A 94 10.48 26.68 -26.48
N PHE A 95 11.49 26.48 -25.62
CA PHE A 95 11.60 25.26 -24.82
C PHE A 95 10.46 25.16 -23.80
N LEU A 96 10.16 26.24 -23.07
CA LEU A 96 9.10 26.27 -22.07
C LEU A 96 7.70 26.14 -22.68
N ASP A 97 7.48 26.72 -23.87
CA ASP A 97 6.23 26.58 -24.61
C ASP A 97 6.01 25.13 -25.07
N GLY A 98 7.09 24.45 -25.47
CA GLY A 98 7.07 23.01 -25.78
C GLY A 98 6.67 22.16 -24.57
N ILE A 99 7.27 22.41 -23.39
CA ILE A 99 6.90 21.72 -22.14
C ILE A 99 5.44 21.99 -21.79
N SER A 100 5.00 23.25 -21.88
CA SER A 100 3.64 23.64 -21.55
C SER A 100 2.60 22.98 -22.46
N THR A 101 2.92 22.83 -23.74
CA THR A 101 2.07 22.13 -24.71
C THR A 101 1.98 20.65 -24.37
N MET A 102 3.12 19.99 -24.14
CA MET A 102 3.15 18.58 -23.71
C MET A 102 2.32 18.34 -22.46
N LEU A 103 2.44 19.20 -21.44
CA LEU A 103 1.68 19.07 -20.19
C LEU A 103 0.17 19.22 -20.42
N LYS A 104 -0.25 20.19 -21.27
CA LYS A 104 -1.67 20.36 -21.62
C LYS A 104 -2.22 19.11 -22.32
N ASP A 105 -1.46 18.55 -23.25
CA ASP A 105 -1.85 17.34 -23.96
C ASP A 105 -1.93 16.13 -23.03
N LEU A 106 -0.94 15.94 -22.16
CA LEU A 106 -0.94 14.86 -21.17
C LEU A 106 -2.14 14.96 -20.24
N VAL A 107 -2.42 16.14 -19.68
CA VAL A 107 -3.58 16.35 -18.79
C VAL A 107 -4.90 16.17 -19.55
N GLY A 108 -4.98 16.63 -20.80
CA GLY A 108 -6.18 16.53 -21.62
C GLY A 108 -6.48 15.12 -22.14
N THR A 109 -5.45 14.31 -22.37
CA THR A 109 -5.60 12.97 -22.96
C THR A 109 -5.57 11.85 -21.93
N TYR A 110 -4.96 12.06 -20.76
CA TYR A 110 -4.84 11.01 -19.74
C TYR A 110 -6.23 10.59 -19.23
N GLN A 111 -6.48 9.29 -19.32
CA GLN A 111 -7.70 8.68 -18.80
C GLN A 111 -7.37 7.82 -17.59
N VAL A 112 -8.30 7.75 -16.63
CA VAL A 112 -8.18 6.83 -15.51
C VAL A 112 -8.12 5.41 -16.05
N ILE A 113 -7.03 4.72 -15.75
CA ILE A 113 -6.85 3.31 -16.13
C ILE A 113 -7.81 2.48 -15.29
N LYS A 114 -8.78 1.83 -15.93
CA LYS A 114 -9.74 0.96 -15.24
C LYS A 114 -9.01 -0.25 -14.66
N GLY A 115 -9.38 -0.66 -13.45
CA GLY A 115 -8.72 -1.80 -12.82
C GLY A 115 -7.41 -1.45 -12.13
N THR A 116 -7.08 -0.17 -11.93
CA THR A 116 -5.90 0.24 -11.14
C THR A 116 -6.27 0.80 -9.77
N GLU A 117 -7.55 0.71 -9.38
CA GLU A 117 -8.08 1.28 -8.13
C GLU A 117 -7.42 0.66 -6.88
N TYR A 118 -6.89 -0.55 -7.01
CA TYR A 118 -6.23 -1.27 -5.93
C TYR A 118 -4.71 -1.04 -5.84
N LEU A 119 -4.08 -0.41 -6.85
CA LEU A 119 -2.61 -0.29 -6.91
C LEU A 119 -2.01 0.55 -5.78
N PHE A 120 -2.78 1.47 -5.19
CA PHE A 120 -2.35 2.27 -4.04
C PHE A 120 -3.16 1.94 -2.78
N THR A 121 -3.88 0.82 -2.77
CA THR A 121 -4.56 0.38 -1.55
C THR A 121 -3.49 -0.04 -0.55
N PRO A 122 -3.44 0.56 0.66
CA PRO A 122 -2.45 0.17 1.65
C PRO A 122 -2.57 -1.34 1.92
N PRO A 123 -1.43 -2.03 2.13
CA PRO A 123 -1.43 -3.45 2.39
C PRO A 123 -2.41 -3.75 3.53
N ARG A 124 -3.39 -4.60 3.23
CA ARG A 124 -4.45 -4.93 4.19
C ARG A 124 -3.79 -5.64 5.37
N GLU A 125 -3.95 -5.11 6.56
CA GLU A 125 -3.30 -5.67 7.72
C GLU A 125 -3.93 -7.03 8.07
N VAL A 126 -3.16 -8.10 7.89
CA VAL A 126 -3.60 -9.47 8.19
C VAL A 126 -3.70 -9.64 9.70
N VAL A 127 -4.88 -10.03 10.16
CA VAL A 127 -5.21 -10.19 11.59
C VAL A 127 -5.23 -11.66 12.05
N GLY A 128 -5.29 -12.61 11.11
CA GLY A 128 -5.34 -14.04 11.41
C GLY A 128 -5.72 -14.89 10.21
N LYS A 129 -5.91 -16.20 10.45
CA LYS A 129 -6.35 -17.16 9.43
C LYS A 129 -7.87 -17.37 9.51
N CYS A 130 -8.49 -17.57 8.36
CA CYS A 130 -9.94 -17.75 8.25
C CYS A 130 -10.34 -19.14 8.74
N PRO A 131 -11.31 -19.27 9.66
CA PRO A 131 -11.75 -20.56 10.17
C PRO A 131 -12.50 -21.40 9.12
N ARG A 132 -13.01 -20.79 8.04
CA ARG A 132 -13.73 -21.49 6.97
C ARG A 132 -12.81 -22.11 5.91
N CYS A 133 -11.80 -21.35 5.46
CA CYS A 133 -10.98 -21.73 4.30
C CYS A 133 -9.48 -21.70 4.54
N GLY A 134 -9.01 -21.32 5.74
CA GLY A 134 -7.58 -21.16 6.04
C GLY A 134 -6.89 -19.97 5.37
N GLY A 135 -7.60 -19.20 4.54
CA GLY A 135 -7.09 -17.98 3.91
C GLY A 135 -6.80 -16.86 4.91
N GLU A 136 -6.23 -15.76 4.44
CA GLU A 136 -5.94 -14.62 5.31
C GLU A 136 -7.21 -13.83 5.62
N VAL A 137 -7.32 -13.33 6.85
CA VAL A 137 -8.34 -12.35 7.24
C VAL A 137 -7.64 -11.04 7.49
N ALA A 138 -8.13 -9.95 6.90
CA ALA A 138 -7.53 -8.64 7.06
C ALA A 138 -8.56 -7.58 7.49
N GLU A 139 -8.07 -6.55 8.17
CA GLU A 139 -8.89 -5.42 8.62
C GLU A 139 -9.18 -4.45 7.46
N LEU A 140 -10.45 -4.11 7.28
CA LEU A 140 -10.96 -3.07 6.38
C LEU A 140 -11.86 -2.09 7.16
N GLN A 141 -12.26 -0.99 6.53
CA GLN A 141 -13.05 0.06 7.19
C GLN A 141 -14.32 -0.48 7.89
N LYS A 142 -15.02 -1.44 7.28
CA LYS A 142 -16.30 -1.96 7.79
C LYS A 142 -16.17 -3.16 8.75
N GLY A 143 -14.99 -3.77 8.87
CA GLY A 143 -14.86 -5.08 9.50
C GLY A 143 -13.58 -5.82 9.14
N PHE A 144 -13.56 -7.10 9.47
CA PHE A 144 -12.47 -8.03 9.20
C PHE A 144 -12.98 -9.07 8.23
N PHE A 145 -12.32 -9.22 7.09
CA PHE A 145 -12.83 -9.99 5.95
C PHE A 145 -11.80 -11.01 5.48
N CYS A 146 -12.27 -12.21 5.12
CA CYS A 146 -11.41 -13.14 4.42
C CYS A 146 -11.00 -12.57 3.06
N GLN A 147 -9.73 -12.77 2.70
CA GLN A 147 -9.13 -12.29 1.46
C GLN A 147 -9.28 -13.29 0.29
N ASN A 148 -9.86 -14.47 0.54
CA ASN A 148 -10.19 -15.41 -0.51
C ASN A 148 -11.57 -15.07 -1.08
N ASP A 149 -11.64 -14.75 -2.38
CA ASP A 149 -12.86 -14.33 -3.07
C ASP A 149 -13.99 -15.39 -3.03
N SER A 150 -13.65 -16.68 -2.91
CA SER A 150 -14.64 -17.75 -2.77
C SER A 150 -15.19 -17.89 -1.34
N CYS A 151 -14.61 -17.20 -0.36
CA CYS A 151 -14.96 -17.32 1.05
C CYS A 151 -15.62 -16.03 1.58
N LYS A 152 -16.89 -16.15 1.96
CA LYS A 152 -17.69 -15.01 2.46
C LYS A 152 -17.56 -14.77 3.98
N PHE A 153 -16.48 -15.24 4.61
CA PHE A 153 -16.28 -15.03 6.04
C PHE A 153 -16.03 -13.56 6.35
N ALA A 154 -16.78 -12.99 7.29
CA ALA A 154 -16.67 -11.60 7.70
C ALA A 154 -17.09 -11.39 9.17
N ILE A 155 -16.31 -10.58 9.90
CA ILE A 155 -16.66 -10.03 11.21
C ILE A 155 -16.85 -8.52 11.06
N TRP A 156 -18.10 -8.07 11.15
CA TRP A 156 -18.46 -6.66 10.96
C TRP A 156 -18.25 -5.84 12.24
N LYS A 157 -17.69 -4.64 12.13
CA LYS A 157 -17.51 -3.73 13.29
C LYS A 157 -18.84 -3.26 13.89
N ASN A 158 -19.89 -3.17 13.07
CA ASN A 158 -21.24 -2.80 13.48
C ASN A 158 -22.14 -4.02 13.80
N ASN A 159 -21.55 -5.19 14.07
CA ASN A 159 -22.30 -6.39 14.42
C ASN A 159 -23.20 -6.14 15.66
N LYS A 160 -24.48 -6.54 15.55
CA LYS A 160 -25.51 -6.28 16.57
C LYS A 160 -25.17 -6.86 17.94
N TRP A 161 -24.49 -8.01 17.97
CA TRP A 161 -24.09 -8.64 19.22
C TRP A 161 -23.07 -7.79 19.97
N TRP A 162 -22.03 -7.30 19.27
CA TRP A 162 -21.02 -6.41 19.86
C TRP A 162 -21.64 -5.09 20.31
N ALA A 163 -22.54 -4.53 19.50
CA ALA A 163 -23.29 -3.32 19.85
C ALA A 163 -24.13 -3.50 21.13
N ALA A 164 -24.83 -4.63 21.29
CA ALA A 164 -25.60 -4.95 22.50
C ALA A 164 -24.72 -5.05 23.75
N LYS A 165 -23.45 -5.42 23.60
CA LYS A 165 -22.45 -5.42 24.69
C LYS A 165 -21.74 -4.08 24.87
N LYS A 166 -22.12 -3.04 24.12
CA LYS A 166 -21.47 -1.71 24.08
C LYS A 166 -19.97 -1.80 23.81
N LYS A 167 -19.58 -2.73 22.93
CA LYS A 167 -18.19 -2.98 22.52
C LYS A 167 -18.10 -3.06 21.00
N GLN A 168 -16.88 -3.12 20.51
CA GLN A 168 -16.57 -3.40 19.11
C GLN A 168 -15.54 -4.52 19.02
N PRO A 169 -15.56 -5.33 17.95
CA PRO A 169 -14.53 -6.31 17.69
C PRO A 169 -13.26 -5.56 17.27
N THR A 170 -12.36 -5.28 18.21
CA THR A 170 -11.07 -4.65 17.91
C THR A 170 -10.14 -5.64 17.24
N LYS A 171 -9.09 -5.15 16.58
CA LYS A 171 -8.08 -6.01 15.95
C LYS A 171 -7.50 -7.07 16.88
N ALA A 172 -7.12 -6.69 18.11
CA ALA A 172 -6.58 -7.63 19.10
C ALA A 172 -7.59 -8.73 19.47
N VAL A 173 -8.86 -8.35 19.67
CA VAL A 173 -9.96 -9.28 19.96
C VAL A 173 -10.18 -10.24 18.79
N VAL A 174 -10.25 -9.73 17.56
CA VAL A 174 -10.48 -10.55 16.37
C VAL A 174 -9.30 -11.49 16.11
N SER A 175 -8.07 -11.01 16.27
CA SER A 175 -6.88 -11.84 16.12
C SER A 175 -6.90 -13.03 17.10
N ALA A 176 -7.20 -12.78 18.38
CA ALA A 176 -7.34 -13.84 19.39
C ALA A 176 -8.51 -14.80 19.06
N LEU A 177 -9.65 -14.28 18.60
CA LEU A 177 -10.78 -15.12 18.20
C LEU A 177 -10.46 -16.02 16.99
N LEU A 178 -9.67 -15.54 16.03
CA LEU A 178 -9.27 -16.32 14.87
C LEU A 178 -8.21 -17.38 15.21
N ASN A 179 -7.31 -17.08 16.16
CA ASN A 179 -6.23 -17.99 16.53
C ASN A 179 -6.68 -19.05 17.56
N ASP A 180 -7.40 -18.61 18.60
CA ASP A 180 -7.72 -19.45 19.77
C ASP A 180 -9.21 -19.85 19.85
N GLY A 181 -10.04 -19.32 18.94
CA GLY A 181 -11.50 -19.49 18.95
C GLY A 181 -12.21 -18.70 20.05
N ARG A 182 -11.46 -18.12 21.00
CA ARG A 182 -12.00 -17.43 22.18
C ARG A 182 -11.08 -16.32 22.68
N VAL A 183 -11.64 -15.34 23.39
CA VAL A 183 -10.87 -14.25 24.01
C VAL A 183 -11.58 -13.70 25.25
N ARG A 184 -10.81 -13.36 26.28
CA ARG A 184 -11.34 -12.67 27.47
C ARG A 184 -11.63 -11.21 27.13
N VAL A 185 -12.85 -10.75 27.35
CA VAL A 185 -13.24 -9.35 27.14
C VAL A 185 -13.78 -8.76 28.44
N THR A 186 -13.25 -7.59 28.80
CA THR A 186 -13.63 -6.87 30.01
C THR A 186 -14.66 -5.76 29.73
N GLY A 187 -15.50 -5.49 30.72
CA GLY A 187 -16.48 -4.41 30.66
C GLY A 187 -17.59 -4.60 29.61
N LEU A 188 -18.03 -5.84 29.38
CA LEU A 188 -19.18 -6.15 28.53
C LEU A 188 -20.46 -5.68 29.23
N TYR A 189 -21.36 -5.02 28.50
CA TYR A 189 -22.63 -4.54 29.06
C TYR A 189 -23.69 -5.66 29.16
N SER A 190 -24.45 -5.67 30.26
CA SER A 190 -25.60 -6.54 30.49
C SER A 190 -26.90 -5.75 30.38
N GLU A 191 -27.71 -6.02 29.36
CA GLU A 191 -29.06 -5.42 29.24
C GLU A 191 -29.99 -5.84 30.37
N LYS A 192 -29.79 -7.05 30.93
CA LYS A 192 -30.63 -7.59 32.01
C LYS A 192 -30.40 -6.89 33.35
N THR A 193 -29.16 -6.50 33.63
CA THR A 193 -28.77 -5.98 34.95
C THR A 193 -28.33 -4.51 34.91
N GLY A 194 -28.17 -3.94 33.72
CA GLY A 194 -27.65 -2.58 33.52
C GLY A 194 -26.18 -2.39 33.90
N LYS A 195 -25.48 -3.44 34.34
CA LYS A 195 -24.09 -3.41 34.82
C LYS A 195 -23.12 -4.00 33.78
N THR A 196 -21.84 -3.70 33.96
CA THR A 196 -20.76 -4.32 33.18
C THR A 196 -20.22 -5.56 33.88
N TYR A 197 -19.68 -6.50 33.10
CA TYR A 197 -19.04 -7.71 33.58
C TYR A 197 -17.95 -8.17 32.61
N ASP A 198 -17.10 -9.07 33.08
CA ASP A 198 -16.04 -9.65 32.28
C ASP A 198 -16.41 -11.09 31.95
N ALA A 199 -16.25 -11.49 30.69
CA ALA A 199 -16.56 -12.83 30.21
C ALA A 199 -15.62 -13.27 29.09
N THR A 200 -15.58 -14.57 28.84
CA THR A 200 -14.89 -15.12 27.68
C THR A 200 -15.85 -15.11 26.50
N VAL A 201 -15.44 -14.46 25.41
CA VAL A 201 -16.19 -14.43 24.15
C VAL A 201 -15.66 -15.55 23.28
N VAL A 202 -16.55 -16.38 22.73
CA VAL A 202 -16.21 -17.47 21.82
C VAL A 202 -16.80 -17.16 20.44
N LEU A 203 -15.99 -17.34 19.41
CA LEU A 203 -16.41 -17.22 18.01
C LEU A 203 -17.19 -18.49 17.63
N GLU A 204 -18.40 -18.33 17.12
CA GLU A 204 -19.19 -19.40 16.53
C GLU A 204 -19.48 -19.06 15.08
N ASP A 205 -19.03 -19.91 14.16
CA ASP A 205 -19.25 -19.73 12.74
C ASP A 205 -20.22 -20.80 12.22
N ASP A 206 -21.39 -20.39 11.75
CA ASP A 206 -22.43 -21.31 11.24
C ASP A 206 -22.27 -21.59 9.73
N GLY A 207 -21.18 -21.14 9.12
CA GLY A 207 -20.91 -21.22 7.69
C GLY A 207 -21.54 -20.09 6.87
N GLN A 208 -22.56 -19.40 7.39
CA GLN A 208 -23.18 -18.23 6.78
C GLN A 208 -22.71 -16.94 7.46
N TYR A 209 -22.78 -16.87 8.79
CA TYR A 209 -22.46 -15.73 9.63
C TYR A 209 -21.49 -16.10 10.78
N ALA A 210 -20.57 -15.17 11.07
CA ALA A 210 -19.78 -15.20 12.29
C ALA A 210 -20.61 -14.63 13.46
N ASN A 211 -20.92 -15.49 14.42
CA ASN A 211 -21.64 -15.22 15.65
C ASN A 211 -20.70 -15.28 16.87
N PHE A 212 -21.20 -14.85 18.02
CA PHE A 212 -20.44 -14.80 19.26
C PHE A 212 -21.29 -15.27 20.43
N LYS A 213 -20.70 -16.04 21.33
CA LYS A 213 -21.33 -16.43 22.60
C LYS A 213 -20.45 -16.07 23.79
N LEU A 214 -21.08 -16.00 24.96
CA LEU A 214 -20.39 -15.79 26.23
C LEU A 214 -20.22 -17.11 26.95
N GLU A 215 -19.00 -17.41 27.33
CA GLU A 215 -18.67 -18.44 28.29
C GLU A 215 -18.19 -17.79 29.59
N PHE A 216 -18.76 -18.27 30.70
CA PHE A 216 -18.34 -17.90 32.04
C PHE A 216 -17.61 -19.10 32.60
N ASP A 217 -16.35 -18.89 33.01
CA ASP A 217 -15.62 -19.92 33.74
C ASP A 217 -16.45 -20.32 34.96
N ARG A 218 -16.89 -21.59 35.01
CA ARG A 218 -17.53 -22.14 36.20
C ARG A 218 -16.50 -22.04 37.31
N ARG A 219 -16.70 -21.11 38.24
CA ARG A 219 -15.96 -21.11 39.51
C ARG A 219 -16.09 -22.51 40.11
N LYS A 220 -14.95 -23.18 40.34
CA LYS A 220 -14.87 -24.35 41.22
C LYS A 220 -15.66 -24.02 42.49
N GLY A 221 -16.58 -24.92 42.83
CA GLY A 221 -17.65 -24.68 43.79
C GLY A 221 -17.16 -24.12 45.12
N GLY A 222 -17.94 -23.19 45.65
CA GLY A 222 -17.92 -22.94 47.09
C GLY A 222 -18.37 -24.23 47.79
N SER A 223 -17.47 -24.81 48.58
CA SER A 223 -17.87 -25.75 49.62
C SER A 223 -18.76 -24.98 50.59
N ARG A 224 -19.95 -25.54 50.84
CA ARG A 224 -20.68 -25.29 52.09
C ARG A 224 -19.84 -25.74 53.28
#